data_AF-A0AAP3AIU2-F1
#
_entry.id   AF-A0AAP3AIU2-F1
#
_cell.length_a   1.000
_cell.length_b   1.000
_cell.length_c   1.000
_cell.angle_alpha   90.00
_cell.angle_beta   90.00
_cell.angle_gamma   90.00
#
_symmetry.space_group_name_H-M   'P 1'
#
loop_
_entity.id
_entity.type
_entity.pdbx_description
1 polymer ?
#
loop_
_entity_poly.entity_id
_entity_poly.type
_entity_poly.pdbx_seq_one_letter_code
_entity_poly.pdbx_strand_id
1 'polypeptide(L)'
;MSPLMTVGEFALATGLSAKALRFYDERGLLAPADVDAHSGYRRYEPGQIRTAAQIRVLRAAGLTVDDVRSVLADPASLPARLEAHAAELRRRRDLEDRALALAAAGVYAAPDPDDDGGPACPGPVVERTVGPTPWAGVVQRVALDETGEEATAERANAAFAALFQALAEAGSAPAGPLWTALRPVPGAADVVETVLAVPLSGPAPAGLGAEGHEVVTGTLPRRVERYVDVRGDAGDVDLLDDAPGGALPHPGLLGLMDAFEAEDASTAAEMRQILVDPEAGHVELAVTVREEAGAGQG
;
A
#
# COMPACT_ATOMS: atom_id res chain seq x y z
N MET A 1 32.61 -10.98 44.10
CA MET A 1 32.42 -10.80 42.65
C MET A 1 32.64 -12.16 42.01
N SER A 2 31.65 -12.68 41.30
CA SER A 2 31.83 -13.91 40.51
C SER A 2 32.80 -13.65 39.36
N PRO A 3 33.65 -14.62 38.98
CA PRO A 3 34.62 -14.42 37.90
C PRO A 3 33.92 -14.10 36.57
N LEU A 4 34.57 -13.27 35.75
CA LEU A 4 34.10 -12.97 34.40
C LEU A 4 34.12 -14.24 33.54
N MET A 5 33.11 -14.40 32.69
CA MET A 5 32.94 -15.52 31.79
C MET A 5 33.53 -15.19 30.42
N THR A 6 34.27 -16.12 29.84
CA THR A 6 34.67 -16.02 28.43
C THR A 6 33.46 -16.05 27.51
N VAL A 7 33.60 -15.57 26.27
CA VAL A 7 32.53 -15.64 25.27
C VAL A 7 31.98 -17.07 25.07
N GLY A 8 32.81 -18.11 25.21
CA GLY A 8 32.38 -19.50 25.10
C GLY A 8 31.53 -19.97 26.27
N GLU A 9 31.96 -19.67 27.49
CA GLU A 9 31.20 -19.99 28.72
C GLU A 9 29.87 -19.23 28.75
N PHE A 10 29.89 -17.94 28.37
CA PHE A 10 28.69 -17.12 28.32
C PHE A 10 27.72 -17.58 27.23
N ALA A 11 28.24 -18.00 26.07
CA ALA A 11 27.45 -18.62 25.01
C ALA A 11 26.74 -19.90 25.48
N LEU A 12 27.45 -20.77 26.21
CA LEU A 12 26.87 -21.99 26.78
C LEU A 12 25.78 -21.68 27.81
N ALA A 13 26.01 -20.70 28.71
CA ALA A 13 25.06 -20.34 29.75
C ALA A 13 23.79 -19.66 29.21
N THR A 14 23.90 -18.91 28.11
CA THR A 14 22.78 -18.13 27.54
C THR A 14 22.13 -18.80 26.33
N GLY A 15 22.78 -19.80 25.73
CA GLY A 15 22.39 -20.40 24.45
C GLY A 15 22.53 -19.44 23.25
N LEU A 16 23.19 -18.28 23.42
CA LEU A 16 23.53 -17.39 22.31
C LEU A 16 24.86 -17.82 21.69
N SER A 17 24.95 -17.84 20.37
CA SER A 17 26.22 -18.16 19.71
C SER A 17 27.26 -17.05 19.95
N ALA A 18 28.55 -17.39 19.92
CA ALA A 18 29.62 -16.38 19.98
C ALA A 18 29.52 -15.34 18.86
N LYS A 19 28.98 -15.72 17.69
CA LYS A 19 28.68 -14.80 16.60
C LYS A 19 27.57 -13.80 16.98
N ALA A 20 26.49 -14.28 17.59
CA ALA A 20 25.40 -13.42 18.06
C ALA A 20 25.88 -12.44 19.15
N LEU A 21 26.72 -12.90 20.08
CA LEU A 21 27.29 -12.05 21.13
C LEU A 21 28.16 -10.92 20.57
N ARG A 22 29.00 -11.19 19.55
CA ARG A 22 29.76 -10.15 18.84
C ARG A 22 28.85 -9.19 18.09
N PHE A 23 27.84 -9.72 17.40
CA PHE A 23 26.86 -8.92 16.68
C PHE A 23 26.09 -7.96 17.61
N TYR A 24 25.74 -8.40 18.81
CA TYR A 24 25.07 -7.57 19.81
C TYR A 24 26.00 -6.56 20.46
N ASP A 25 27.28 -6.90 20.66
CA ASP A 25 28.32 -5.96 21.10
C ASP A 25 28.52 -4.84 20.06
N GLU A 26 28.71 -5.19 18.79
CA GLU A 26 28.87 -4.24 17.68
C GLU A 26 27.69 -3.28 17.53
N ARG A 27 26.48 -3.75 17.85
CA ARG A 27 25.25 -2.94 17.85
C ARG A 27 25.00 -2.25 19.18
N GLY A 28 25.84 -2.41 20.18
CA GLY A 28 25.65 -1.86 21.53
C GLY A 28 24.38 -2.37 22.23
N LEU A 29 23.87 -3.54 21.83
CA LEU A 29 22.72 -4.19 22.46
C LEU A 29 23.14 -5.00 23.70
N LEU A 30 24.32 -5.63 23.65
CA LEU A 30 24.91 -6.34 24.79
C LEU A 30 26.44 -6.21 24.73
N ALA A 31 26.96 -5.16 25.36
CA ALA A 31 28.39 -4.94 25.47
C ALA A 31 29.02 -5.95 26.44
N PRO A 32 30.21 -6.50 26.15
CA PRO A 32 30.99 -7.27 27.12
C PRO A 32 31.38 -6.37 28.30
N ALA A 33 31.52 -6.97 29.48
CA ALA A 33 32.01 -6.28 30.67
C ALA A 33 33.49 -5.89 30.54
N ASP A 34 34.26 -6.65 29.75
CA ASP A 34 35.65 -6.37 29.46
C ASP A 34 36.08 -6.91 28.09
N VAL A 35 36.98 -6.18 27.44
CA VAL A 35 37.62 -6.56 26.17
C VAL A 35 39.12 -6.43 26.35
N ASP A 36 39.83 -7.55 26.24
CA ASP A 36 41.29 -7.57 26.34
C ASP A 36 41.90 -6.71 25.22
N ALA A 37 42.66 -5.67 25.62
CA ALA A 37 43.18 -4.66 24.69
C ALA A 37 44.24 -5.20 23.71
N HIS A 38 44.88 -6.34 24.01
CA HIS A 38 45.93 -6.90 23.18
C HIS A 38 45.41 -7.98 22.21
N SER A 39 44.45 -8.77 22.67
CA SER A 39 43.96 -9.97 21.97
C SER A 39 42.51 -9.86 21.50
N GLY A 40 41.76 -8.87 21.97
CA GLY A 40 40.34 -8.67 21.63
C GLY A 40 39.39 -9.69 22.26
N TYR A 41 39.86 -10.48 23.24
CA TYR A 41 39.02 -11.44 23.94
C TYR A 41 37.94 -10.73 24.76
N ARG A 42 36.69 -11.13 24.54
CA ARG A 42 35.51 -10.59 25.23
C ARG A 42 35.19 -11.41 26.46
N ARG A 43 34.91 -10.71 27.56
CA ARG A 43 34.51 -11.28 28.84
C ARG A 43 33.20 -10.64 29.32
N TYR A 44 32.32 -11.46 29.88
CA TYR A 44 30.98 -11.07 30.30
C TYR A 44 30.80 -11.32 31.79
N GLU A 45 30.01 -10.49 32.46
CA GLU A 45 29.63 -10.73 33.84
C GLU A 45 28.49 -11.75 33.92
N PRO A 46 28.47 -12.62 34.96
CA PRO A 46 27.33 -13.49 35.21
C PRO A 46 26.00 -12.72 35.38
N GLY A 47 26.06 -11.45 35.82
CA GLY A 47 24.89 -10.57 35.90
C GLY A 47 24.23 -10.29 34.54
N GLN A 48 24.98 -10.38 33.44
CA GLN A 48 24.48 -10.12 32.09
C GLN A 48 23.66 -11.29 31.52
N ILE A 49 23.63 -12.46 32.19
CA ILE A 49 22.88 -13.64 31.73
C ILE A 49 21.38 -13.33 31.61
N ARG A 50 20.81 -12.56 32.55
CA ARG A 50 19.39 -12.19 32.52
C ARG A 50 19.07 -11.35 31.27
N THR A 51 19.89 -10.34 31.00
CA THR A 51 19.74 -9.48 29.81
C THR A 51 19.89 -10.29 28.52
N ALA A 52 20.88 -11.19 28.45
CA ALA A 52 21.06 -12.08 27.32
C ALA A 52 19.85 -13.01 27.09
N ALA A 53 19.25 -13.54 28.16
CA ALA A 53 18.04 -14.35 28.08
C ALA A 53 16.84 -13.53 27.56
N GLN A 54 16.68 -12.29 28.02
CA GLN A 54 15.64 -11.38 27.51
C GLN A 54 15.82 -11.09 26.02
N ILE A 55 17.04 -10.72 25.60
CA ILE A 55 17.37 -10.51 24.18
C ILE A 55 17.01 -11.74 23.37
N ARG A 56 17.37 -12.94 23.84
CA ARG A 56 17.09 -14.19 23.14
C ARG A 56 15.60 -14.43 22.94
N VAL A 57 14.78 -14.25 23.98
CA VAL A 57 13.33 -14.45 23.92
C VAL A 57 12.68 -13.44 22.97
N LEU A 58 13.02 -12.17 23.09
CA LEU A 58 12.43 -11.11 22.25
C LEU A 58 12.83 -11.27 20.77
N ARG A 59 14.08 -11.66 20.50
CA ARG A 59 14.53 -11.97 19.14
C ARG A 59 13.86 -13.22 18.57
N ALA A 60 13.59 -14.24 19.40
CA ALA A 60 12.84 -15.42 19.00
C ALA A 60 11.37 -15.10 18.73
N ALA A 61 10.81 -14.09 19.41
CA ALA A 61 9.47 -13.58 19.17
C ALA A 61 9.36 -12.68 17.92
N GLY A 62 10.45 -12.45 17.19
CA GLY A 62 10.45 -11.71 15.91
C GLY A 62 10.78 -10.22 16.02
N LEU A 63 11.04 -9.69 17.22
CA LEU A 63 11.33 -8.27 17.42
C LEU A 63 12.69 -7.88 16.82
N THR A 64 12.79 -6.66 16.27
CA THR A 64 14.04 -6.14 15.70
C THR A 64 15.09 -5.85 16.79
N VAL A 65 16.35 -5.61 16.41
CA VAL A 65 17.38 -5.21 17.40
C VAL A 65 17.02 -3.89 18.07
N ASP A 66 16.42 -2.96 17.33
CA ASP A 66 16.04 -1.65 17.84
C ASP A 66 14.83 -1.75 18.77
N ASP A 67 13.84 -2.61 18.47
CA ASP A 67 12.76 -2.92 19.40
C ASP A 67 13.29 -3.48 20.71
N VAL A 68 14.20 -4.45 20.64
CA VAL A 68 14.81 -5.05 21.83
C VAL A 68 15.56 -4.00 22.64
N ARG A 69 16.30 -3.10 21.98
CA ARG A 69 16.98 -1.98 22.66
C ARG A 69 15.98 -1.08 23.39
N SER A 70 14.89 -0.70 22.73
CA SER A 70 13.86 0.13 23.34
C SER A 70 13.20 -0.56 24.54
N VAL A 71 12.92 -1.86 24.45
CA VAL A 71 12.37 -2.64 25.57
C VAL A 71 13.35 -2.77 26.74
N LEU A 72 14.64 -2.94 26.46
CA LEU A 72 15.66 -3.00 27.51
C LEU A 72 15.84 -1.65 28.22
N ALA A 73 15.64 -0.54 27.51
CA ALA A 73 15.68 0.81 28.07
C ALA A 73 14.40 1.16 28.85
N ASP A 74 13.24 0.74 28.34
CA ASP A 74 11.93 0.91 28.98
C ASP A 74 11.14 -0.40 28.95
N PRO A 75 11.24 -1.23 30.01
CA PRO A 75 10.50 -2.49 30.09
C PRO A 75 8.98 -2.33 30.08
N ALA A 76 8.44 -1.15 30.45
CA ALA A 76 7.01 -0.89 30.41
C ALA A 76 6.46 -0.79 28.98
N SER A 77 7.32 -0.53 27.99
CA SER A 77 6.95 -0.50 26.57
C SER A 77 6.69 -1.89 25.95
N LEU A 78 7.10 -2.97 26.64
CA LEU A 78 7.04 -4.32 26.08
C LEU A 78 5.62 -4.78 25.67
N PRO A 79 4.57 -4.62 26.49
CA PRO A 79 3.23 -5.07 26.10
C PRO A 79 2.74 -4.42 24.80
N ALA A 80 2.89 -3.10 24.68
CA ALA A 80 2.48 -2.35 23.49
C ALA A 80 3.27 -2.79 22.24
N ARG A 81 4.58 -3.03 22.37
CA ARG A 81 5.40 -3.53 21.24
C ARG A 81 5.03 -4.95 20.82
N LEU A 82 4.73 -5.82 21.78
CA LEU A 82 4.26 -7.18 21.48
C LEU A 82 2.89 -7.15 20.79
N GLU A 83 2.00 -6.27 21.22
CA GLU A 83 0.69 -6.10 20.60
C GLU A 83 0.80 -5.61 19.15
N ALA A 84 1.60 -4.56 18.91
CA ALA A 84 1.89 -4.07 17.57
C ALA A 84 2.52 -5.14 16.67
N HIS A 85 3.51 -5.88 17.18
CA HIS A 85 4.13 -6.98 16.43
C HIS A 85 3.15 -8.11 16.14
N ALA A 86 2.29 -8.47 17.09
CA ALA A 86 1.29 -9.50 16.90
C ALA A 86 0.21 -9.09 15.90
N ALA A 87 -0.19 -7.80 15.87
CA ALA A 87 -1.10 -7.27 14.87
C ALA A 87 -0.49 -7.37 13.47
N GLU A 88 0.77 -6.98 13.31
CA GLU A 88 1.49 -7.12 12.05
C GLU A 88 1.57 -8.57 11.57
N LEU A 89 1.92 -9.50 12.46
CA LEU A 89 1.96 -10.93 12.12
C LEU A 89 0.58 -11.49 11.73
N ARG A 90 -0.51 -10.99 12.33
CA ARG A 90 -1.88 -11.37 11.93
C ARG A 90 -2.19 -10.86 10.54
N ARG A 91 -1.97 -9.56 10.27
CA ARG A 91 -2.17 -8.96 8.94
C ARG A 91 -1.43 -9.74 7.85
N ARG A 92 -0.15 -10.05 8.07
CA ARG A 92 0.63 -10.83 7.09
C ARG A 92 0.06 -12.23 6.87
N ARG A 93 -0.38 -12.93 7.93
CA ARG A 93 -0.99 -14.25 7.81
C ARG A 93 -2.33 -14.20 7.09
N ASP A 94 -3.17 -13.21 7.40
CA ASP A 94 -4.46 -13.02 6.75
C ASP A 94 -4.24 -12.77 5.24
N LEU A 95 -3.22 -12.01 4.86
CA LEU A 95 -2.83 -11.82 3.46
C LEU A 95 -2.34 -13.13 2.82
N GLU A 96 -1.46 -13.88 3.48
CA GLU A 96 -0.97 -15.19 3.02
C GLU A 96 -2.13 -16.20 2.84
N ASP A 97 -3.06 -16.26 3.78
CA ASP A 97 -4.23 -17.14 3.76
C ASP A 97 -5.21 -16.74 2.64
N ARG A 98 -5.44 -15.44 2.43
CA ARG A 98 -6.22 -14.92 1.28
C ARG A 98 -5.55 -15.27 -0.05
N ALA A 99 -4.22 -15.17 -0.14
CA ALA A 99 -3.46 -15.57 -1.33
C ALA A 99 -3.57 -17.06 -1.64
N LEU A 100 -3.45 -17.90 -0.61
CA LEU A 100 -3.67 -19.33 -0.73
C LEU A 100 -5.10 -19.66 -1.15
N ALA A 101 -6.09 -18.97 -0.57
CA ALA A 101 -7.49 -19.15 -0.94
C ALA A 101 -7.75 -18.78 -2.40
N LEU A 102 -7.20 -17.67 -2.90
CA LEU A 102 -7.36 -17.24 -4.29
C LEU A 102 -6.61 -18.15 -5.28
N ALA A 103 -5.42 -18.62 -4.92
CA ALA A 103 -4.69 -19.61 -5.71
C ALA A 103 -5.43 -20.96 -5.74
N ALA A 104 -6.01 -21.40 -4.62
CA ALA A 104 -6.75 -22.65 -4.50
C ALA A 104 -8.14 -22.58 -5.16
N ALA A 105 -8.81 -21.44 -5.05
CA ALA A 105 -10.03 -21.09 -5.76
C ALA A 105 -9.76 -20.74 -7.22
N GLY A 106 -8.55 -21.01 -7.72
CA GLY A 106 -8.15 -20.79 -9.09
C GLY A 106 -8.64 -19.45 -9.63
N VAL A 107 -8.25 -18.32 -9.09
CA VAL A 107 -8.58 -17.02 -9.71
C VAL A 107 -7.72 -16.76 -10.99
N TYR A 108 -7.19 -17.83 -11.59
CA TYR A 108 -6.88 -17.95 -13.03
C TYR A 108 -7.73 -19.02 -13.78
N ALA A 109 -8.52 -19.82 -13.06
CA ALA A 109 -9.65 -20.66 -13.51
C ALA A 109 -10.33 -21.39 -12.31
N ALA A 110 -11.47 -20.91 -11.77
CA ALA A 110 -12.38 -21.76 -10.98
C ALA A 110 -13.79 -21.16 -10.83
N PRO A 111 -14.80 -22.00 -10.52
CA PRO A 111 -16.16 -21.85 -11.03
C PRO A 111 -17.20 -21.32 -10.04
N ASP A 112 -18.30 -20.81 -10.60
CA ASP A 112 -19.50 -20.32 -9.93
C ASP A 112 -20.24 -21.46 -9.18
N PRO A 113 -20.67 -21.28 -7.92
CA PRO A 113 -21.43 -22.29 -7.17
C PRO A 113 -22.86 -22.54 -7.67
N ASP A 114 -23.40 -21.69 -8.55
CA ASP A 114 -24.79 -21.80 -9.07
C ASP A 114 -24.88 -22.20 -10.56
N ASP A 115 -23.76 -22.44 -11.23
CA ASP A 115 -23.70 -22.87 -12.64
C ASP A 115 -22.86 -24.14 -12.79
N ASP A 116 -23.19 -25.01 -13.75
CA ASP A 116 -22.68 -26.40 -13.96
C ASP A 116 -21.16 -26.48 -14.28
N GLY A 117 -20.28 -25.91 -13.45
CA GLY A 117 -18.83 -25.92 -13.58
C GLY A 117 -18.25 -24.87 -14.54
N GLY A 118 -18.94 -23.75 -14.77
CA GLY A 118 -18.42 -22.60 -15.53
C GLY A 118 -17.60 -21.61 -14.67
N PRO A 119 -16.55 -20.95 -15.20
CA PRO A 119 -15.63 -20.09 -14.44
C PRO A 119 -16.32 -18.85 -13.82
N ALA A 120 -15.85 -18.41 -12.63
CA ALA A 120 -16.29 -17.19 -11.96
C ALA A 120 -16.05 -15.98 -12.86
N CYS A 121 -17.13 -15.44 -13.40
CA CYS A 121 -17.06 -14.30 -14.29
C CYS A 121 -16.94 -13.02 -13.44
N PRO A 122 -16.01 -12.11 -13.75
CA PRO A 122 -16.10 -10.73 -13.31
C PRO A 122 -17.51 -10.21 -13.64
N GLY A 123 -18.07 -9.31 -12.83
CA GLY A 123 -19.31 -8.63 -13.19
C GLY A 123 -19.25 -8.15 -14.65
N PRO A 124 -20.38 -8.15 -15.40
CA PRO A 124 -20.33 -7.96 -16.84
C PRO A 124 -19.57 -6.67 -17.16
N VAL A 125 -18.54 -6.77 -18.00
CA VAL A 125 -17.85 -5.59 -18.52
C VAL A 125 -18.84 -4.85 -19.41
N VAL A 126 -19.20 -3.63 -19.01
CA VAL A 126 -20.17 -2.80 -19.72
C VAL A 126 -19.43 -1.74 -20.52
N GLU A 127 -19.90 -1.47 -21.73
CA GLU A 127 -19.45 -0.33 -22.52
C GLU A 127 -20.40 0.86 -22.35
N ARG A 128 -19.82 2.04 -22.18
CA ARG A 128 -20.55 3.32 -22.23
C ARG A 128 -19.83 4.34 -23.08
N THR A 129 -20.60 5.23 -23.71
CA THR A 129 -20.04 6.42 -24.36
C THR A 129 -20.15 7.60 -23.42
N VAL A 130 -19.01 8.22 -23.11
CA VAL A 130 -18.91 9.39 -22.25
C VAL A 130 -18.58 10.61 -23.11
N GLY A 131 -19.30 11.71 -22.87
CA GLY A 131 -19.03 12.99 -23.53
C GLY A 131 -17.70 13.60 -23.08
N PRO A 132 -17.25 14.69 -23.72
CA PRO A 132 -16.08 15.44 -23.28
C PRO A 132 -16.23 15.85 -21.81
N THR A 133 -15.24 15.55 -20.99
CA THR A 133 -15.27 15.78 -19.54
C THR A 133 -14.14 16.72 -19.16
N PRO A 134 -14.40 18.03 -18.98
CA PRO A 134 -13.45 18.92 -18.34
C PRO A 134 -13.20 18.47 -16.90
N TRP A 135 -11.97 18.61 -16.43
CA TRP A 135 -11.61 18.16 -15.09
C TRP A 135 -10.44 18.96 -14.52
N ALA A 136 -10.38 18.98 -13.19
CA ALA A 136 -9.23 19.43 -12.44
C ALA A 136 -8.86 18.35 -11.43
N GLY A 137 -7.57 18.21 -11.14
CA GLY A 137 -7.08 17.25 -10.18
C GLY A 137 -5.83 17.72 -9.48
N VAL A 138 -5.52 17.07 -8.37
CA VAL A 138 -4.29 17.25 -7.62
C VAL A 138 -3.40 16.03 -7.80
N VAL A 139 -2.11 16.26 -7.98
CA VAL A 139 -1.10 15.21 -8.12
C VAL A 139 -0.47 14.94 -6.77
N GLN A 140 -0.41 13.67 -6.39
CA GLN A 140 0.33 13.19 -5.23
C GLN A 140 1.34 12.15 -5.67
N ARG A 141 2.52 12.19 -5.06
CA ARG A 141 3.51 11.11 -5.19
C ARG A 141 3.41 10.24 -3.96
N VAL A 142 3.12 8.97 -4.19
CA VAL A 142 3.00 7.98 -3.12
C VAL A 142 4.15 7.00 -3.30
N ALA A 143 4.96 6.87 -2.26
CA ALA A 143 5.98 5.83 -2.23
C ALA A 143 5.31 4.49 -1.95
N LEU A 144 5.70 3.50 -2.73
CA LEU A 144 5.12 2.17 -2.75
C LEU A 144 5.43 1.35 -1.47
N ASP A 145 6.19 1.88 -0.53
CA ASP A 145 6.51 1.26 0.75
C ASP A 145 5.91 2.00 1.96
N GLU A 146 5.07 3.02 1.73
CA GLU A 146 4.41 3.77 2.80
C GLU A 146 3.39 2.89 3.55
N THR A 147 3.84 2.28 4.65
CA THR A 147 3.00 1.48 5.54
C THR A 147 2.09 2.37 6.39
N GLY A 148 0.89 2.68 5.90
CA GLY A 148 -0.15 3.32 6.71
C GLY A 148 -1.38 3.79 5.91
N GLU A 149 -2.35 2.88 5.76
CA GLU A 149 -3.69 3.14 5.16
C GLU A 149 -4.31 4.45 5.67
N GLU A 150 -4.27 4.68 6.98
CA GLU A 150 -4.87 5.86 7.62
C GLU A 150 -4.16 7.17 7.23
N ALA A 151 -2.84 7.13 7.08
CA ALA A 151 -2.06 8.31 6.73
C ALA A 151 -2.24 8.68 5.24
N THR A 152 -2.37 7.70 4.35
CA THR A 152 -2.58 7.95 2.91
C THR A 152 -4.00 8.43 2.64
N ALA A 153 -5.00 7.83 3.26
CA ALA A 153 -6.39 8.29 3.18
C ALA A 153 -6.55 9.74 3.70
N GLU A 154 -5.89 10.09 4.82
CA GLU A 154 -5.91 11.46 5.35
C GLU A 154 -5.26 12.46 4.38
N ARG A 155 -4.13 12.10 3.74
CA ARG A 155 -3.47 12.92 2.71
C ARG A 155 -4.35 13.10 1.47
N ALA A 156 -5.02 12.05 1.01
CA ALA A 156 -5.94 12.11 -0.13
C ALA A 156 -7.15 13.01 0.17
N ASN A 157 -7.74 12.86 1.36
CA ASN A 157 -8.86 13.69 1.82
C ASN A 157 -8.48 15.16 1.94
N ALA A 158 -7.30 15.47 2.50
CA ALA A 158 -6.80 16.83 2.58
C ALA A 158 -6.61 17.46 1.20
N ALA A 159 -6.07 16.70 0.24
CA ALA A 159 -5.86 17.18 -1.12
C ALA A 159 -7.17 17.42 -1.88
N PHE A 160 -8.17 16.53 -1.72
CA PHE A 160 -9.51 16.79 -2.24
C PHE A 160 -10.13 18.04 -1.61
N ALA A 161 -10.03 18.21 -0.29
CA ALA A 161 -10.58 19.38 0.39
C ALA A 161 -9.97 20.69 -0.15
N ALA A 162 -8.65 20.73 -0.34
CA ALA A 162 -7.96 21.88 -0.92
C ALA A 162 -8.42 22.16 -2.36
N LEU A 163 -8.59 21.12 -3.18
CA LEU A 163 -9.08 21.24 -4.55
C LEU A 163 -10.53 21.75 -4.60
N PHE A 164 -11.43 21.21 -3.77
CA PHE A 164 -12.82 21.67 -3.69
C PHE A 164 -12.93 23.12 -3.25
N GLN A 165 -12.09 23.54 -2.29
CA GLN A 165 -12.04 24.94 -1.88
C GLN A 165 -11.60 25.84 -3.05
N ALA A 166 -10.52 25.49 -3.74
CA ALA A 166 -10.04 26.26 -4.89
C ALA A 166 -11.07 26.35 -6.02
N LEU A 167 -11.78 25.25 -6.31
CA LEU A 167 -12.84 25.21 -7.31
C LEU A 167 -14.02 26.10 -6.91
N ALA A 168 -14.42 26.07 -5.63
CA ALA A 168 -15.50 26.91 -5.11
C ALA A 168 -15.15 28.41 -5.19
N GLU A 169 -13.93 28.79 -4.83
CA GLU A 169 -13.44 30.17 -4.95
C GLU A 169 -13.38 30.64 -6.41
N ALA A 170 -13.05 29.74 -7.33
CA ALA A 170 -13.05 30.00 -8.77
C ALA A 170 -14.44 29.92 -9.42
N GLY A 171 -15.50 29.62 -8.66
CA GLY A 171 -16.87 29.52 -9.16
C GLY A 171 -17.12 28.33 -10.09
N SER A 172 -16.31 27.27 -9.98
CA SER A 172 -16.45 26.04 -10.77
C SER A 172 -17.09 24.94 -9.94
N ALA A 173 -18.10 24.28 -10.50
CA ALA A 173 -18.87 23.25 -9.82
C ALA A 173 -18.51 21.84 -10.35
N PRO A 174 -18.36 20.85 -9.45
CA PRO A 174 -18.25 19.44 -9.82
C PRO A 174 -19.46 18.98 -10.66
N ALA A 175 -19.24 18.09 -11.62
CA ALA A 175 -20.26 17.59 -12.55
C ALA A 175 -20.62 16.12 -12.36
N GLY A 176 -20.03 15.42 -11.39
CA GLY A 176 -20.21 13.99 -11.24
C GLY A 176 -19.25 13.36 -10.24
N PRO A 177 -19.14 12.02 -10.24
CA PRO A 177 -18.28 11.29 -9.31
C PRO A 177 -16.81 11.62 -9.58
N LEU A 178 -16.05 11.73 -8.48
CA LEU A 178 -14.61 11.88 -8.53
C LEU A 178 -13.95 10.57 -8.98
N TRP A 179 -12.71 10.66 -9.45
CA TRP A 179 -11.93 9.47 -9.73
C TRP A 179 -10.47 9.63 -9.33
N THR A 180 -9.82 8.50 -9.17
CA THR A 180 -8.38 8.38 -8.98
C THR A 180 -7.76 7.66 -10.17
N ALA A 181 -6.58 8.10 -10.59
CA ALA A 181 -5.81 7.49 -11.67
C ALA A 181 -4.35 7.37 -11.26
N LEU A 182 -3.72 6.22 -11.55
CA LEU A 182 -2.31 5.98 -11.27
C LEU A 182 -1.47 6.19 -12.53
N ARG A 183 -0.35 6.89 -12.37
CA ARG A 183 0.63 7.16 -13.42
C ARG A 183 2.00 6.66 -12.97
N PRO A 184 2.69 5.86 -13.79
CA PRO A 184 4.06 5.45 -13.48
C PRO A 184 4.98 6.67 -13.55
N VAL A 185 5.89 6.80 -12.58
CA VAL A 185 6.91 7.85 -12.59
C VAL A 185 8.15 7.34 -13.34
N PRO A 186 8.53 7.93 -14.49
CA PRO A 186 9.68 7.47 -15.24
C PRO A 186 10.96 7.54 -14.40
N GLY A 187 11.62 6.39 -14.20
CA GLY A 187 12.88 6.30 -13.46
C GLY A 187 12.74 6.15 -11.94
N ALA A 188 11.53 6.05 -11.40
CA ALA A 188 11.27 5.70 -10.00
C ALA A 188 10.38 4.44 -9.96
N ALA A 189 10.96 3.30 -9.55
CA ALA A 189 10.26 2.01 -9.56
C ALA A 189 9.35 1.82 -8.34
N ASP A 190 9.60 2.57 -7.29
CA ASP A 190 8.98 2.54 -5.97
C ASP A 190 8.10 3.76 -5.71
N VAL A 191 7.77 4.54 -6.74
CA VAL A 191 6.92 5.72 -6.61
C VAL A 191 5.90 5.76 -7.73
N VAL A 192 4.65 5.98 -7.37
CA VAL A 192 3.55 6.23 -8.30
C VAL A 192 3.00 7.63 -8.13
N GLU A 193 2.56 8.23 -9.23
CA GLU A 193 1.79 9.47 -9.20
C GLU A 193 0.31 9.13 -9.19
N THR A 194 -0.38 9.51 -8.12
CA THR A 194 -1.82 9.42 -7.99
C THR A 194 -2.43 10.76 -8.35
N VAL A 195 -3.32 10.76 -9.33
CA VAL A 195 -4.11 11.94 -9.72
C VAL A 195 -5.49 11.80 -9.14
N LEU A 196 -5.83 12.69 -8.21
CA LEU A 196 -7.16 12.78 -7.60
C LEU A 196 -7.96 13.84 -8.35
N ALA A 197 -8.92 13.40 -9.15
CA ALA A 197 -9.58 14.24 -10.15
C ALA A 197 -11.07 14.42 -9.90
N VAL A 198 -11.55 15.61 -10.22
CA VAL A 198 -12.95 16.03 -10.10
C VAL A 198 -13.45 16.46 -11.49
N PRO A 199 -14.53 15.85 -12.02
CA PRO A 199 -15.16 16.32 -13.26
C PRO A 199 -15.82 17.67 -13.03
N LEU A 200 -15.75 18.57 -14.01
CA LEU A 200 -16.26 19.93 -13.93
C LEU A 200 -17.41 20.15 -14.91
N SER A 201 -18.37 20.99 -14.52
CA SER A 201 -19.52 21.34 -15.37
C SER A 201 -19.15 22.22 -16.58
N GLY A 202 -17.94 22.77 -16.56
CA GLY A 202 -17.38 23.64 -17.60
C GLY A 202 -15.84 23.56 -17.61
N PRO A 203 -15.17 24.34 -18.47
CA PRO A 203 -13.71 24.32 -18.55
C PRO A 203 -13.07 24.65 -17.20
N ALA A 204 -11.93 24.01 -16.92
CA ALA A 204 -11.19 24.29 -15.70
C ALA A 204 -10.77 25.78 -15.63
N PRO A 205 -10.88 26.44 -14.46
CA PRO A 205 -10.46 27.82 -14.29
C PRO A 205 -8.99 28.01 -14.64
N ALA A 206 -8.68 29.08 -15.38
CA ALA A 206 -7.30 29.40 -15.74
C ALA A 206 -6.49 29.76 -14.47
N GLY A 207 -5.36 29.09 -14.27
CA GLY A 207 -4.50 29.33 -13.12
C GLY A 207 -5.05 28.78 -11.79
N LEU A 208 -5.98 27.82 -11.84
CA LEU A 208 -6.45 27.10 -10.65
C LEU A 208 -5.25 26.55 -9.86
N GLY A 209 -5.16 26.92 -8.58
CA GLY A 209 -4.14 26.43 -7.65
C GLY A 209 -4.78 25.99 -6.36
N ALA A 210 -4.27 24.90 -5.78
CA ALA A 210 -4.65 24.40 -4.48
C ALA A 210 -3.43 24.52 -3.55
N GLU A 211 -3.64 25.06 -2.35
CA GLU A 211 -2.54 25.35 -1.43
C GLU A 211 -1.75 24.08 -1.10
N GLY A 212 -0.42 24.10 -1.33
CA GLY A 212 0.45 22.96 -1.04
C GLY A 212 0.35 21.79 -2.02
N HIS A 213 -0.44 21.88 -3.09
CA HIS A 213 -0.67 20.79 -4.04
C HIS A 213 -0.36 21.21 -5.49
N GLU A 214 0.21 20.29 -6.25
CA GLU A 214 0.32 20.44 -7.71
C GLU A 214 -1.06 20.20 -8.34
N VAL A 215 -1.59 21.21 -9.03
CA VAL A 215 -2.87 21.12 -9.73
C VAL A 215 -2.64 20.86 -11.21
N VAL A 216 -3.33 19.86 -11.73
CA VAL A 216 -3.40 19.55 -13.15
C VAL A 216 -4.84 19.72 -13.63
N THR A 217 -5.00 20.23 -14.84
CA THR A 217 -6.33 20.42 -15.46
C THR A 217 -6.32 19.88 -16.87
N GLY A 218 -7.45 19.37 -17.33
CA GLY A 218 -7.56 18.88 -18.69
C GLY A 218 -9.02 18.68 -19.11
N THR A 219 -9.17 18.13 -20.31
CA THR A 219 -10.46 17.67 -20.82
C THR A 219 -10.26 16.27 -21.36
N LEU A 220 -10.92 15.28 -20.77
CA LEU A 220 -11.02 13.97 -21.40
C LEU A 220 -11.87 14.12 -22.65
N PRO A 221 -11.41 13.63 -23.82
CA PRO A 221 -12.21 13.69 -25.03
C PRO A 221 -13.47 12.83 -24.89
N ARG A 222 -14.37 13.00 -25.86
CA ARG A 222 -15.47 12.05 -26.05
C ARG A 222 -14.86 10.67 -26.28
N ARG A 223 -15.37 9.67 -25.56
CA ARG A 223 -14.73 8.36 -25.53
C ARG A 223 -15.73 7.24 -25.25
N VAL A 224 -15.40 6.05 -25.71
CA VAL A 224 -16.01 4.81 -25.26
C VAL A 224 -15.16 4.27 -24.12
N GLU A 225 -15.80 4.00 -22.99
CA GLU A 225 -15.20 3.37 -21.82
C GLU A 225 -15.76 1.96 -21.66
N ARG A 226 -14.89 1.02 -21.30
CA ARG A 226 -15.30 -0.24 -20.67
C ARG A 226 -15.14 -0.08 -19.17
N TYR A 227 -16.15 -0.51 -18.42
CA TYR A 227 -16.10 -0.47 -16.97
C TYR A 227 -16.72 -1.70 -16.33
N VAL A 228 -16.33 -1.95 -15.09
CA VAL A 228 -16.88 -2.99 -14.23
C VAL A 228 -17.25 -2.38 -12.87
N ASP A 229 -18.43 -2.73 -12.39
CA ASP A 229 -18.86 -2.39 -11.04
C ASP A 229 -18.12 -3.29 -10.03
N VAL A 230 -17.47 -2.64 -9.07
CA VAL A 230 -16.86 -3.29 -7.92
C VAL A 230 -17.64 -2.87 -6.68
N ARG A 231 -18.20 -3.85 -5.99
CA ARG A 231 -18.82 -3.69 -4.67
C ARG A 231 -18.04 -4.52 -3.67
N GLY A 232 -17.47 -3.87 -2.66
CA GLY A 232 -16.90 -4.56 -1.51
C GLY A 232 -17.81 -4.46 -0.30
N ASP A 233 -17.47 -5.17 0.77
CA ASP A 233 -18.01 -4.87 2.08
C ASP A 233 -17.58 -3.44 2.47
N ALA A 234 -18.48 -2.65 3.03
CA ALA A 234 -18.25 -1.26 3.39
C ALA A 234 -16.98 -1.13 4.25
N GLY A 235 -15.90 -0.63 3.65
CA GLY A 235 -14.57 -0.50 4.27
C GLY A 235 -13.40 -1.13 3.50
N ASP A 236 -13.65 -1.98 2.48
CA ASP A 236 -12.61 -2.82 1.84
C ASP A 236 -12.34 -2.48 0.35
N VAL A 237 -12.84 -1.35 -0.17
CA VAL A 237 -12.65 -0.96 -1.59
C VAL A 237 -11.76 0.27 -1.72
N ASP A 238 -10.49 0.09 -1.36
CA ASP A 238 -9.41 0.97 -1.82
C ASP A 238 -8.52 0.19 -2.80
N LEU A 239 -8.88 0.23 -4.08
CA LEU A 239 -8.21 -0.56 -5.13
C LEU A 239 -6.92 0.09 -5.65
N LEU A 240 -6.58 1.30 -5.16
CA LEU A 240 -5.41 2.06 -5.64
C LEU A 240 -4.41 2.43 -4.53
N ASP A 241 -4.59 1.95 -3.30
CA ASP A 241 -3.60 2.13 -2.23
C ASP A 241 -2.97 0.80 -1.74
N ASP A 242 -2.64 -0.08 -2.68
CA ASP A 242 -1.82 -1.26 -2.43
C ASP A 242 -0.65 -1.33 -3.40
N ALA A 243 0.44 -0.74 -2.96
CA ALA A 243 1.74 -0.86 -3.55
C ALA A 243 2.31 -2.31 -3.51
N PRO A 244 3.37 -2.63 -4.27
CA PRO A 244 3.69 -3.97 -4.73
C PRO A 244 4.10 -4.86 -3.56
N GLY A 245 3.25 -5.85 -3.30
CA GLY A 245 3.43 -6.86 -2.24
C GLY A 245 2.21 -7.02 -1.32
N GLY A 246 1.18 -6.17 -1.45
CA GLY A 246 0.11 -6.06 -0.45
C GLY A 246 -1.27 -6.64 -0.77
N ALA A 247 -1.73 -6.64 -2.02
CA ALA A 247 -3.04 -7.21 -2.39
C ALA A 247 -3.02 -7.97 -3.72
N LEU A 248 -3.89 -8.98 -3.81
CA LEU A 248 -4.16 -9.67 -5.06
C LEU A 248 -5.07 -8.79 -5.92
N PRO A 249 -4.89 -8.76 -7.24
CA PRO A 249 -5.70 -7.94 -8.12
C PRO A 249 -7.18 -8.32 -7.96
N HIS A 250 -8.03 -7.31 -7.74
CA HIS A 250 -9.46 -7.51 -7.57
C HIS A 250 -10.05 -8.28 -8.77
N PRO A 251 -10.98 -9.24 -8.59
CA PRO A 251 -11.54 -10.03 -9.70
C PRO A 251 -12.12 -9.19 -10.85
N GLY A 252 -12.70 -8.03 -10.53
CA GLY A 252 -13.14 -7.05 -11.53
C GLY A 252 -11.99 -6.45 -12.37
N LEU A 253 -10.84 -6.18 -11.77
CA LEU A 253 -9.64 -5.71 -12.48
C LEU A 253 -9.13 -6.77 -13.44
N LEU A 254 -9.07 -8.03 -13.00
CA LEU A 254 -8.69 -9.16 -13.86
C LEU A 254 -9.67 -9.32 -15.04
N GLY A 255 -10.97 -9.24 -14.77
CA GLY A 255 -11.99 -9.28 -15.82
C GLY A 255 -11.88 -8.19 -16.87
N LEU A 256 -11.58 -6.98 -16.41
CA LEU A 256 -11.33 -5.86 -17.28
C LEU A 256 -10.08 -6.15 -18.12
N MET A 257 -8.98 -6.64 -17.53
CA MET A 257 -7.74 -7.00 -18.22
C MET A 257 -7.92 -8.12 -19.26
N ASP A 258 -8.66 -9.18 -18.95
CA ASP A 258 -8.96 -10.26 -19.90
C ASP A 258 -9.76 -9.75 -21.11
N ALA A 259 -10.71 -8.83 -20.87
CA ALA A 259 -11.44 -8.15 -21.94
C ALA A 259 -10.55 -7.21 -22.79
N PHE A 260 -9.37 -6.81 -22.29
CA PHE A 260 -8.37 -6.04 -23.03
C PHE A 260 -7.39 -6.91 -23.81
N GLU A 261 -6.92 -8.04 -23.26
CA GLU A 261 -6.00 -8.96 -23.97
C GLU A 261 -6.59 -9.53 -25.26
N ALA A 262 -7.92 -9.64 -25.34
CA ALA A 262 -8.63 -10.10 -26.53
C ALA A 262 -8.57 -9.13 -27.73
N GLU A 263 -8.19 -7.85 -27.53
CA GLU A 263 -8.26 -6.80 -28.55
C GLU A 263 -6.98 -5.93 -28.63
N ASP A 264 -5.79 -6.53 -28.80
CA ASP A 264 -4.53 -5.89 -29.26
C ASP A 264 -4.31 -4.41 -28.80
N ALA A 265 -4.62 -4.12 -27.54
CA ALA A 265 -4.70 -2.76 -27.00
C ALA A 265 -3.32 -2.32 -26.47
N SER A 266 -2.38 -2.09 -27.39
CA SER A 266 -1.01 -1.66 -27.03
C SER A 266 -0.87 -0.20 -26.57
N THR A 267 -1.98 0.53 -26.38
CA THR A 267 -1.95 1.88 -25.81
C THR A 267 -2.32 1.84 -24.35
N ALA A 268 -1.39 2.26 -23.49
CA ALA A 268 -1.59 2.51 -22.06
C ALA A 268 -2.79 3.43 -21.83
N ALA A 269 -3.98 2.85 -21.79
CA ALA A 269 -5.19 3.56 -21.46
C ALA A 269 -5.18 3.80 -19.95
N GLU A 270 -5.20 5.07 -19.55
CA GLU A 270 -5.25 5.48 -18.15
C GLU A 270 -6.48 4.83 -17.50
N MET A 271 -6.23 3.96 -16.53
CA MET A 271 -7.26 3.32 -15.71
C MET A 271 -7.75 4.31 -14.66
N ARG A 272 -9.07 4.41 -14.54
CA ARG A 272 -9.73 5.30 -13.58
C ARG A 272 -10.56 4.48 -12.61
N GLN A 273 -10.34 4.71 -11.32
CA GLN A 273 -11.22 4.25 -10.26
C GLN A 273 -12.21 5.36 -9.94
N ILE A 274 -13.47 5.19 -10.32
CA ILE A 274 -14.52 6.19 -10.15
C ILE A 274 -15.28 5.85 -8.87
N LEU A 275 -15.36 6.82 -7.95
CA LEU A 275 -16.01 6.65 -6.66
C LEU A 275 -17.52 6.97 -6.81
N VAL A 276 -18.35 5.92 -6.92
CA VAL A 276 -19.79 6.07 -7.16
C VAL A 276 -20.54 6.26 -5.86
N ASP A 277 -20.32 5.39 -4.87
CA ASP A 277 -20.85 5.52 -3.52
C ASP A 277 -19.80 5.03 -2.50
N PRO A 278 -19.02 5.95 -1.92
CA PRO A 278 -18.00 5.61 -0.93
C PRO A 278 -18.57 4.98 0.34
N GLU A 279 -19.76 5.42 0.80
CA GLU A 279 -20.37 4.90 2.02
C GLU A 279 -20.82 3.44 1.85
N ALA A 280 -21.20 3.07 0.62
CA ALA A 280 -21.57 1.71 0.25
C ALA A 280 -20.40 0.86 -0.31
N GLY A 281 -19.18 1.41 -0.38
CA GLY A 281 -18.04 0.72 -0.99
C GLY A 281 -18.24 0.41 -2.49
N HIS A 282 -19.00 1.24 -3.20
CA HIS A 282 -19.28 1.08 -4.64
C HIS A 282 -18.33 1.94 -5.47
N VAL A 283 -17.53 1.25 -6.28
CA VAL A 283 -16.51 1.83 -7.14
C VAL A 283 -16.66 1.25 -8.55
N GLU A 284 -16.45 2.07 -9.58
CA GLU A 284 -16.31 1.60 -10.96
C GLU A 284 -14.84 1.62 -11.37
N LEU A 285 -14.34 0.52 -11.93
CA LEU A 285 -13.06 0.52 -12.64
C LEU A 285 -13.34 0.76 -14.11
N ALA A 286 -12.88 1.87 -14.66
CA ALA A 286 -13.13 2.27 -16.04
C ALA A 286 -11.82 2.49 -16.81
N VAL A 287 -11.79 2.05 -18.06
CA VAL A 287 -10.68 2.27 -18.98
C VAL A 287 -11.22 2.78 -20.32
N THR A 288 -10.52 3.74 -20.90
CA THR A 288 -10.83 4.25 -22.25
C THR A 288 -10.42 3.22 -23.30
N VAL A 289 -11.37 2.71 -24.08
CA VAL A 289 -11.08 1.78 -25.19
C VAL A 289 -10.96 2.48 -26.55
N ARG A 290 -11.67 3.61 -26.73
CA ARG A 290 -11.66 4.36 -27.98
C ARG A 290 -11.93 5.83 -27.72
N GLU A 291 -11.08 6.70 -28.24
CA GLU A 291 -11.39 8.12 -28.33
C GLU A 291 -12.21 8.36 -29.61
N GLU A 292 -13.35 9.03 -29.48
CA GLU A 292 -14.12 9.48 -30.63
C GLU A 292 -13.67 10.91 -30.96
N ALA A 293 -13.01 11.08 -32.11
CA ALA A 293 -12.68 12.41 -32.61
C ALA A 293 -13.98 13.24 -32.68
N GLY A 294 -14.00 14.37 -31.97
CA GLY A 294 -15.14 15.28 -31.98
C GLY A 294 -15.48 15.64 -33.42
N ALA A 295 -16.74 15.42 -33.81
CA ALA A 295 -17.27 15.96 -35.06
C ALA A 295 -17.14 17.49 -35.01
N GLY A 296 -16.08 18.04 -35.62
CA GLY A 296 -15.87 19.48 -35.66
C GLY A 296 -14.46 19.94 -36.01
N GLN A 297 -14.01 19.71 -37.25
CA GLN A 297 -13.55 20.75 -38.19
C GLN A 297 -12.89 20.10 -39.42
N GLY A 298 -13.57 20.21 -40.56
CA GLY A 298 -13.16 19.74 -41.88
C GLY A 298 -14.34 19.79 -42.83
#